data_AF-A0A443YGH3-F1
#
_entry.id   AF-A0A443YGH3-F1
#
_cell.length_a   1.000
_cell.length_b   1.000
_cell.length_c   1.000
_cell.angle_alpha   90.00
_cell.angle_beta   90.00
_cell.angle_gamma   90.00
#
_symmetry.space_group_name_H-M   'P 1'
#
loop_
_entity.id
_entity.type
_entity.pdbx_description
1 polymer ?
#
loop_
_entity_poly.entity_id
_entity_poly.type
_entity_poly.pdbx_seq_one_letter_code
_entity_poly.pdbx_strand_id
1 'polypeptide(L)'
;MRSNISQIEESILRMTAVVRAKQAALTAKSFGEEPDPTLRPRGWWVMACGEPLDEDSFDSREQSRQLLLVAIRRAGLNLPENIWVWDEAGVAQLVISTVPSIQRANTLAQRLREKGLTIRIKRETF
;
A
#
# COMPACT_ATOMS: atom_id res chain seq x y z
N MET A 1 -4.82 -37.17 27.27
CA MET A 1 -6.27 -36.86 27.12
C MET A 1 -6.37 -35.35 26.92
N ARG A 2 -6.52 -34.86 25.67
CA ARG A 2 -6.61 -33.41 25.39
C ARG A 2 -7.98 -32.92 25.89
N SER A 3 -8.00 -32.02 26.87
CA SER A 3 -9.21 -31.53 27.53
C SER A 3 -10.16 -30.83 26.56
N ASN A 4 -11.47 -31.08 26.71
CA ASN A 4 -12.57 -30.48 25.96
C ASN A 4 -12.48 -28.94 25.83
N ILE A 5 -11.84 -28.26 26.78
CA ILE A 5 -11.64 -26.80 26.79
C ILE A 5 -10.77 -26.33 25.61
N SER A 6 -9.68 -27.05 25.29
CA SER A 6 -8.80 -26.69 24.16
C SER A 6 -9.49 -26.84 22.81
N GLN A 7 -10.43 -27.80 22.70
CA GLN A 7 -11.23 -27.99 21.48
C GLN A 7 -12.27 -26.88 21.31
N ILE A 8 -12.85 -26.39 22.41
CA ILE A 8 -13.80 -25.27 22.42
C ILE A 8 -13.08 -23.97 22.04
N GLU A 9 -11.90 -23.71 22.59
CA GLU A 9 -11.08 -22.52 22.26
C GLU A 9 -10.68 -22.51 20.78
N GLU A 10 -10.22 -23.64 20.23
CA GLU A 10 -9.92 -23.75 18.80
C GLU A 10 -11.16 -23.52 17.92
N SER A 11 -12.33 -24.01 18.35
CA SER A 11 -13.59 -23.81 17.64
C SER A 11 -14.00 -22.33 17.64
N ILE A 12 -13.86 -21.65 18.78
CA ILE A 12 -14.14 -20.20 18.91
C ILE A 12 -13.18 -19.39 18.04
N LEU A 13 -11.90 -19.73 18.02
CA LEU A 13 -10.90 -19.05 17.18
C LEU A 13 -11.21 -19.23 15.68
N ARG A 14 -11.57 -20.44 15.24
CA ARG A 14 -11.98 -20.72 13.86
C ARG A 14 -13.27 -19.99 13.49
N MET A 15 -14.28 -20.00 14.35
CA MET A 15 -15.53 -19.25 14.14
C MET A 15 -15.26 -17.75 14.02
N THR A 16 -14.44 -17.18 14.90
CA THR A 16 -14.09 -15.76 14.88
C THR A 16 -13.31 -15.39 13.61
N ALA A 17 -12.40 -16.25 13.15
CA ALA A 17 -11.67 -16.07 11.90
C ALA A 17 -12.62 -16.10 10.68
N VAL A 18 -13.55 -17.04 10.63
CA VAL A 18 -14.55 -17.16 9.54
C VAL A 18 -15.49 -15.96 9.53
N VAL A 19 -15.95 -15.49 10.69
CA VAL A 19 -16.81 -14.30 10.79
C VAL A 19 -16.06 -13.06 10.30
N ARG A 20 -14.80 -12.86 10.72
CA ARG A 20 -13.97 -11.74 10.24
C ARG A 20 -13.72 -11.79 8.74
N ALA A 21 -13.45 -12.97 8.18
CA ALA A 21 -13.27 -13.15 6.75
C ALA A 21 -14.57 -12.83 5.97
N LYS A 22 -15.73 -13.29 6.46
CA LYS A 22 -17.03 -12.97 5.88
C LYS A 22 -17.34 -11.47 5.97
N GLN A 23 -17.07 -10.84 7.10
CA GLN A 23 -17.27 -9.40 7.29
C GLN A 23 -16.38 -8.59 6.34
N ALA A 24 -15.10 -8.95 6.21
CA ALA A 24 -14.18 -8.31 5.28
C ALA A 24 -14.61 -8.48 3.82
N ALA A 25 -15.09 -9.68 3.44
CA ALA A 25 -15.61 -9.95 2.10
C ALA A 25 -16.92 -9.18 1.79
N LEU A 26 -17.81 -9.04 2.78
CA LEU A 26 -19.04 -8.25 2.65
C LEU A 26 -18.72 -6.76 2.53
N THR A 27 -17.80 -6.25 3.33
CA THR A 27 -17.32 -4.86 3.23
C THR A 27 -16.66 -4.60 1.88
N ALA A 28 -15.78 -5.49 1.42
CA ALA A 28 -15.14 -5.40 0.09
C ALA A 28 -16.19 -5.37 -1.04
N LYS A 29 -17.19 -6.28 -1.02
CA LYS A 29 -18.32 -6.24 -1.97
C LYS A 29 -19.11 -4.94 -1.91
N SER A 30 -19.29 -4.36 -0.72
CA SER A 30 -19.99 -3.08 -0.54
C SER A 30 -19.25 -1.91 -1.17
N PHE A 31 -17.92 -2.00 -1.33
CA PHE A 31 -17.09 -1.04 -2.03
C PHE A 31 -16.87 -1.36 -3.52
N GLY A 32 -17.50 -2.43 -4.04
CA GLY A 32 -17.33 -2.89 -5.42
C GLY A 32 -16.00 -3.61 -5.69
N GLU A 33 -15.33 -4.12 -4.65
CA GLU A 33 -14.07 -4.84 -4.76
C GLU A 33 -14.31 -6.34 -5.01
N GLU A 34 -13.61 -6.89 -6.01
CA GLU A 34 -13.63 -8.31 -6.34
C GLU A 34 -12.97 -9.13 -5.21
N PRO A 35 -13.69 -10.05 -4.54
CA PRO A 35 -13.16 -10.82 -3.41
C PRO A 35 -12.04 -11.79 -3.81
N ASP A 36 -12.00 -12.25 -5.06
CA ASP A 36 -10.93 -13.12 -5.56
C ASP A 36 -9.66 -12.30 -5.86
N PRO A 37 -8.55 -12.51 -5.13
CA PRO A 37 -7.30 -11.76 -5.33
C PRO A 37 -6.68 -11.97 -6.72
N THR A 38 -7.02 -13.06 -7.42
CA THR A 38 -6.53 -13.35 -8.78
C THR A 38 -7.33 -12.63 -9.87
N LEU A 39 -8.60 -12.31 -9.58
CA LEU A 39 -9.50 -11.58 -10.48
C LEU A 39 -9.58 -10.09 -10.16
N ARG A 40 -8.99 -9.64 -9.06
CA ARG A 40 -8.88 -8.21 -8.74
C ARG A 40 -8.17 -7.52 -9.91
N PRO A 41 -8.81 -6.55 -10.59
CA PRO A 41 -8.09 -5.72 -11.52
C PRO A 41 -6.94 -5.07 -10.76
N ARG A 42 -5.71 -5.29 -11.23
CA ARG A 42 -4.49 -4.70 -10.64
C ARG A 42 -4.74 -3.21 -10.40
N GLY A 43 -4.52 -2.77 -9.17
CA GLY A 43 -4.83 -1.42 -8.76
C GLY A 43 -3.93 -0.38 -9.42
N TRP A 44 -4.20 0.88 -9.14
CA TRP A 44 -3.35 2.00 -9.52
C TRP A 44 -2.52 2.40 -8.30
N TRP A 45 -1.21 2.26 -8.42
CA TRP A 45 -0.27 2.78 -7.43
C TRP A 45 -0.17 4.28 -7.55
N VAL A 46 -0.32 4.95 -6.42
CA VAL A 46 0.00 6.36 -6.22
C VAL A 46 1.31 6.40 -5.45
N MET A 47 2.37 6.85 -6.10
CA MET A 47 3.73 6.80 -5.59
C MET A 47 4.28 8.20 -5.38
N ALA A 48 4.92 8.44 -4.24
CA ALA A 48 5.74 9.62 -4.05
C ALA A 48 7.14 9.38 -4.63
N CYS A 49 7.65 10.35 -5.36
CA CYS A 49 8.98 10.32 -5.95
C CYS A 49 9.89 11.29 -5.19
N GLY A 50 11.09 10.82 -4.85
CA GLY A 50 12.17 11.66 -4.36
C GLY A 50 12.94 12.32 -5.50
N GLU A 51 14.05 12.94 -5.14
CA GLU A 51 15.00 13.51 -6.07
C GLU A 51 15.76 12.43 -6.87
N PRO A 52 16.34 12.78 -8.03
CA PRO A 52 17.27 11.92 -8.75
C PRO A 52 18.42 11.47 -7.87
N LEU A 53 18.77 10.20 -7.98
CA LEU A 53 19.82 9.56 -7.20
C LEU A 53 20.82 8.86 -8.13
N ASP A 54 22.05 8.73 -7.63
CA ASP A 54 23.02 7.79 -8.20
C ASP A 54 22.65 6.37 -7.78
N GLU A 55 22.29 5.53 -8.75
CA GLU A 55 21.82 4.14 -8.53
C GLU A 55 22.95 3.20 -8.10
N ASP A 56 24.19 3.47 -8.54
CA ASP A 56 25.36 2.63 -8.27
C ASP A 56 25.89 2.85 -6.85
N SER A 57 25.54 3.97 -6.23
CA SER A 57 25.90 4.29 -4.86
C SER A 57 24.83 3.85 -3.87
N PHE A 58 25.19 2.94 -2.96
CA PHE A 58 24.31 2.51 -1.87
C PHE A 58 23.93 3.68 -0.95
N ASP A 59 24.91 4.51 -0.58
CA ASP A 59 24.71 5.63 0.35
C ASP A 59 23.78 6.69 -0.24
N SER A 60 23.94 6.99 -1.54
CA SER A 60 23.04 7.86 -2.30
C SER A 60 21.59 7.36 -2.26
N ARG A 61 21.40 6.05 -2.47
CA ARG A 61 20.06 5.44 -2.42
C ARG A 61 19.42 5.55 -1.04
N GLU A 62 20.17 5.22 0.01
CA GLU A 62 19.62 5.27 1.36
C GLU A 62 19.34 6.72 1.80
N GLN A 63 20.21 7.67 1.46
CA GLN A 63 19.97 9.08 1.72
C GLN A 63 18.69 9.57 1.03
N SER A 64 18.50 9.23 -0.25
CA SER A 64 17.30 9.59 -1.00
C SER A 64 16.02 8.99 -0.41
N ARG A 65 16.08 7.75 0.09
CA ARG A 65 14.96 7.14 0.82
C ARG A 65 14.61 7.90 2.10
N GLN A 66 15.63 8.23 2.91
CA GLN A 66 15.41 8.96 4.15
C GLN A 66 14.82 10.35 3.91
N LEU A 67 15.34 11.08 2.90
CA LEU A 67 14.81 12.37 2.49
C LEU A 67 13.35 12.27 2.04
N LEU A 68 13.01 11.28 1.22
CA LEU A 68 11.63 11.05 0.79
C LEU A 68 10.70 10.74 1.97
N LEU A 69 11.13 9.90 2.92
CA LEU A 69 10.36 9.60 4.13
C LEU A 69 10.12 10.86 4.99
N VAL A 70 11.09 11.76 5.07
CA VAL A 70 10.93 13.05 5.76
C VAL A 70 9.92 13.93 5.04
N ALA A 71 9.97 14.02 3.71
CA ALA A 71 9.02 14.79 2.92
C ALA A 71 7.57 14.26 3.08
N ILE A 72 7.40 12.94 3.03
CA ILE A 72 6.10 12.28 3.25
C ILE A 72 5.54 12.59 4.64
N ARG A 73 6.39 12.50 5.68
CA ARG A 73 5.98 12.86 7.05
C ARG A 73 5.60 14.34 7.17
N ARG A 74 6.34 15.26 6.52
CA ARG A 74 6.02 16.69 6.48
C ARG A 74 4.69 16.97 5.78
N ALA A 75 4.32 16.18 4.77
CA ALA A 75 3.01 16.23 4.13
C ALA A 75 1.86 15.65 4.99
N GLY A 76 2.16 15.19 6.20
CA GLY A 76 1.20 14.64 7.16
C GLY A 76 0.76 13.20 6.84
N LEU A 77 1.58 12.46 6.10
CA LEU A 77 1.35 11.04 5.86
C LEU A 77 2.17 10.20 6.82
N ASN A 78 1.52 9.22 7.44
CA ASN A 78 2.17 8.17 8.20
C ASN A 78 1.78 6.82 7.60
N LEU A 79 2.75 6.15 6.98
CA LEU A 79 2.51 4.89 6.29
C LEU A 79 2.79 3.72 7.25
N PRO A 80 1.91 2.71 7.33
CA PRO A 80 2.12 1.54 8.16
C PRO A 80 3.26 0.65 7.63
N GLU A 81 3.50 0.70 6.32
CA GLU A 81 4.54 -0.07 5.63
C GLU A 81 5.14 0.78 4.51
N ASN A 82 6.45 0.59 4.26
CA ASN A 82 7.20 1.31 3.22
C ASN A 82 7.50 0.38 2.05
N ILE A 83 6.68 0.44 1.01
CA ILE A 83 6.87 -0.35 -0.22
C ILE A 83 7.67 0.50 -1.23
N TRP A 84 8.96 0.16 -1.40
CA TRP A 84 9.86 0.84 -2.31
C TRP A 84 9.78 0.27 -3.72
N VAL A 85 9.66 1.15 -4.70
CA VAL A 85 9.66 0.80 -6.13
C VAL A 85 10.96 1.28 -6.75
N TRP A 86 11.63 0.37 -7.45
CA TRP A 86 12.80 0.66 -8.28
C TRP A 86 12.35 0.50 -9.73
N ASP A 87 12.44 1.58 -10.51
CA ASP A 87 12.31 1.54 -11.95
C ASP A 87 13.52 2.25 -12.57
N GLU A 88 13.59 2.27 -13.91
CA GLU A 88 14.68 2.88 -14.68
C GLU A 88 14.76 4.42 -14.56
N ALA A 89 13.93 5.05 -13.71
CA ALA A 89 13.87 6.50 -13.63
C ALA A 89 14.93 7.12 -12.69
N GLY A 90 15.80 6.34 -12.04
CA GLY A 90 16.87 6.91 -11.21
C GLY A 90 16.38 7.74 -10.05
N VAL A 91 15.21 7.41 -9.48
CA VAL A 91 14.60 8.14 -8.36
C VAL A 91 14.10 7.16 -7.31
N ALA A 92 14.19 7.54 -6.03
CA ALA A 92 13.55 6.78 -4.97
C ALA A 92 12.03 6.93 -5.07
N GLN A 93 11.29 5.81 -5.12
CA GLN A 93 9.83 5.84 -5.20
C GLN A 93 9.21 5.01 -4.07
N LEU A 94 8.17 5.57 -3.46
CA LEU A 94 7.45 4.92 -2.38
C LEU A 94 5.96 4.86 -2.70
N VAL A 95 5.36 3.67 -2.62
CA VAL A 95 3.92 3.51 -2.77
C VAL A 95 3.21 4.12 -1.55
N ILE A 96 2.36 5.11 -1.80
CA ILE A 96 1.53 5.76 -0.79
C ILE A 96 0.21 5.03 -0.62
N SER A 97 -0.39 4.60 -1.74
CA SER A 97 -1.67 3.89 -1.75
C SER A 97 -1.89 3.17 -3.08
N THR A 98 -2.68 2.10 -3.03
CA THR A 98 -3.20 1.40 -4.20
C THR A 98 -4.71 1.63 -4.25
N VAL A 99 -5.22 2.13 -5.38
CA VAL A 99 -6.64 2.44 -5.55
C VAL A 99 -7.23 1.75 -6.79
N PRO A 100 -8.54 1.41 -6.80
CA PRO A 100 -9.11 0.57 -7.84
C PRO A 100 -9.29 1.27 -9.19
N SER A 101 -9.24 2.60 -9.25
CA SER A 101 -9.46 3.35 -10.50
C SER A 101 -8.48 4.50 -10.69
N ILE A 102 -8.21 4.81 -11.96
CA ILE A 102 -7.33 5.93 -12.34
C ILE A 102 -7.91 7.28 -11.91
N GLN A 103 -9.23 7.44 -11.88
CA GLN A 103 -9.87 8.67 -11.39
C GLN A 103 -9.56 8.88 -9.91
N ARG A 104 -9.70 7.84 -9.07
CA ARG A 104 -9.32 7.91 -7.65
C ARG A 104 -7.84 8.19 -7.47
N ALA A 105 -6.99 7.57 -8.30
CA ALA A 105 -5.54 7.79 -8.27
C ALA A 105 -5.19 9.26 -8.56
N ASN A 106 -5.82 9.85 -9.57
CA ASN A 106 -5.63 11.25 -9.92
C ASN A 106 -6.11 12.21 -8.83
N THR A 107 -7.30 11.98 -8.26
CA THR A 107 -7.81 12.82 -7.15
C THR A 107 -6.88 12.76 -5.93
N LEU A 108 -6.38 11.57 -5.58
CA LEU A 108 -5.43 11.42 -4.49
C LEU A 108 -4.10 12.10 -4.82
N ALA A 109 -3.56 11.86 -6.02
CA ALA A 109 -2.31 12.47 -6.45
C ALA A 109 -2.37 14.01 -6.44
N GLN A 110 -3.47 14.61 -6.87
CA GLN A 110 -3.65 16.06 -6.83
C GLN A 110 -3.55 16.59 -5.40
N ARG A 111 -4.28 16.00 -4.45
CA ARG A 111 -4.23 16.41 -3.02
C ARG A 111 -2.84 16.27 -2.41
N LEU A 112 -2.09 15.25 -2.83
CA LEU A 112 -0.72 15.04 -2.37
C LEU A 112 0.27 16.02 -3.00
N ARG A 113 0.07 16.39 -4.27
CA ARG A 113 0.83 17.45 -4.93
C ARG A 113 0.60 18.82 -4.29
N GLU A 114 -0.63 19.12 -3.90
CA GLU A 114 -0.97 20.34 -3.12
C GLU A 114 -0.24 20.39 -1.77
N LYS A 115 0.17 19.23 -1.24
CA LYS A 115 1.00 19.12 -0.02
C LYS A 115 2.51 19.14 -0.30
N GLY A 116 2.91 19.40 -1.54
CA GLY A 116 4.31 19.51 -1.95
C GLY A 116 5.00 18.19 -2.28
N LEU A 117 4.26 17.10 -2.50
CA LEU A 117 4.85 15.83 -2.93
C LEU A 117 4.84 15.69 -4.46
N THR A 118 5.95 15.23 -5.02
CA THR A 118 5.99 14.79 -6.42
C THR A 118 5.35 13.41 -6.52
N ILE A 119 4.26 13.29 -7.30
CA ILE A 119 3.47 12.05 -7.40
C ILE A 119 3.46 11.48 -8.80
N ARG A 120 3.77 10.18 -8.90
CA ARG A 120 3.62 9.34 -10.09
C ARG A 120 2.49 8.33 -9.89
N ILE A 121 1.72 8.11 -10.95
CA ILE A 121 0.67 7.09 -10.99
C ILE A 121 1.10 6.01 -11.96
N LYS A 122 1.05 4.75 -11.54
CA LYS A 122 1.37 3.59 -12.39
C LYS A 122 0.36 2.48 -12.12
N ARG A 123 0.11 1.65 -13.13
CA ARG A 123 -0.63 0.40 -12.89
C ARG A 123 0.25 -0.53 -12.07
N GLU A 124 -0.34 -1.17 -11.07
CA GLU A 124 0.34 -2.14 -10.23
C GLU A 124 0.98 -3.25 -11.09
N THR A 125 2.28 -3.43 -10.91
CA THR A 125 3.08 -4.46 -11.59
C THR A 125 3.75 -5.31 -10.53
N PHE A 126 3.31 -6.56 -10.39
CA PHE A 126 4.07 -7.64 -9.75
C PHE A 126 5.18 -8.11 -10.67
#